data_AF-A0A2V8DT99-F1
#
_entry.id   AF-A0A2V8DT99-F1
#
_cell.length_a   1.000
_cell.length_b   1.000
_cell.length_c   1.000
_cell.angle_alpha   90.00
_cell.angle_beta   90.00
_cell.angle_gamma   90.00
#
_symmetry.space_group_name_H-M   'P 1'
#
loop_
_entity.id
_entity.type
_entity.pdbx_description
1 polymer ?
#
loop_
_entity_poly.entity_id
_entity_poly.type
_entity_poly.pdbx_seq_one_letter_code
_entity_poly.pdbx_strand_id
1 'polypeptide(L)'
;MEVGEFARDRDGGVRDFVVITNESTANECREARQMMWMADITTESKPFGVASWTVPEASGNFCGRGGRFGTHSSHESFTPIYYKRVMFFAHFNAGVRAVDIRDPYHPKEIAFYIPAITDKTDKRCVGTGADERCKVAIQTNNVEVDDRGYIYTVRKSAKLP
;
A
#
# COMPACT_ATOMS: atom_id res chain seq x y z
N MET A 1 -1.73 6.86 -19.88
CA MET A 1 -0.97 5.61 -20.09
C MET A 1 -1.67 4.76 -21.15
N GLU A 2 -0.91 3.95 -21.88
CA GLU A 2 -1.50 3.01 -22.86
C GLU A 2 -2.19 1.86 -22.11
N VAL A 3 -3.42 1.55 -22.50
CA VAL A 3 -4.17 0.40 -21.97
C VAL A 3 -4.09 -0.71 -23.00
N GLY A 4 -3.22 -1.71 -22.75
CA GLY A 4 -2.89 -2.75 -23.72
C GLY A 4 -4.12 -3.52 -24.24
N GLU A 5 -5.12 -3.74 -23.39
CA GLU A 5 -6.36 -4.42 -23.77
C GLU A 5 -7.17 -3.63 -24.81
N PHE A 6 -7.12 -2.29 -24.76
CA PHE A 6 -7.86 -1.40 -25.67
C PHE A 6 -7.06 -1.01 -26.91
N ALA A 7 -5.91 -1.65 -27.17
CA ALA A 7 -5.02 -1.27 -28.26
C ALA A 7 -5.63 -1.42 -29.66
N ARG A 8 -6.68 -2.24 -29.81
CA ARG A 8 -7.41 -2.44 -31.07
C ARG A 8 -8.75 -1.72 -31.11
N ASP A 9 -9.13 -1.06 -30.02
CA ASP A 9 -10.38 -0.33 -29.95
C ASP A 9 -10.28 0.98 -30.73
N ARG A 10 -11.42 1.48 -31.22
CA ARG A 10 -11.48 2.75 -31.94
C ARG A 10 -11.02 3.92 -31.05
N ASP A 11 -11.44 3.90 -29.78
CA ASP A 11 -11.21 4.97 -28.80
C ASP A 11 -10.73 4.38 -27.48
N GLY A 12 -9.99 5.18 -26.69
CA GLY A 12 -9.65 4.82 -25.31
C GLY A 12 -8.40 3.95 -25.13
N GLY A 13 -7.61 3.74 -26.19
CA GLY A 13 -6.30 3.08 -26.11
C GLY A 13 -5.27 3.82 -25.23
N VAL A 14 -5.48 5.12 -24.98
CA VAL A 14 -4.72 5.93 -24.02
C VAL A 14 -5.70 6.59 -23.05
N ARG A 15 -5.43 6.43 -21.76
CA ARG A 15 -6.26 6.96 -20.65
C ARG A 15 -5.40 7.48 -19.52
N ASP A 16 -5.91 8.43 -18.74
CA ASP A 16 -5.20 8.97 -17.58
C ASP A 16 -5.79 8.42 -16.29
N PHE A 17 -4.92 8.05 -15.35
CA PHE A 17 -5.32 7.41 -14.11
C PHE A 17 -4.64 8.05 -12.91
N VAL A 18 -5.34 8.01 -11.77
CA VAL A 18 -4.80 8.37 -10.46
C VAL A 18 -4.88 7.16 -9.54
N VAL A 19 -3.76 6.90 -8.87
CA VAL A 19 -3.70 5.95 -7.76
C VAL A 19 -4.01 6.70 -6.47
N ILE A 20 -5.08 6.31 -5.80
CA ILE A 20 -5.52 6.90 -4.53
C ILE A 20 -5.11 5.93 -3.42
N THR A 21 -4.28 6.41 -2.50
CA THR A 21 -3.82 5.63 -1.35
C THR A 21 -4.53 6.10 -0.09
N ASN A 22 -5.37 5.26 0.50
CA ASN A 22 -5.97 5.56 1.80
C ASN A 22 -5.00 5.26 2.96
N GLU A 23 -5.32 5.77 4.15
CA GLU A 23 -4.54 5.55 5.38
C GLU A 23 -5.32 4.77 6.43
N SER A 24 -4.77 3.64 6.87
CA SER A 24 -5.21 2.93 8.08
C SER A 24 -4.75 3.65 9.36
N THR A 25 -5.68 3.86 10.28
CA THR A 25 -5.47 4.59 11.52
C THR A 25 -5.61 3.69 12.76
N ALA A 26 -6.42 2.63 12.67
CA ALA A 26 -6.79 1.78 13.79
C ALA A 26 -5.97 0.48 13.84
N ASN A 27 -5.60 0.06 15.05
CA ASN A 27 -4.97 -1.24 15.28
C ASN A 27 -6.02 -2.37 15.24
N GLU A 28 -5.59 -3.57 14.86
CA GLU A 28 -6.41 -4.79 14.88
C GLU A 28 -7.72 -4.66 14.06
N CYS A 29 -7.68 -3.93 12.94
CA CYS A 29 -8.77 -3.86 11.95
C CYS A 29 -10.12 -3.35 12.50
N ARG A 30 -10.07 -2.40 13.43
CA ARG A 30 -11.25 -1.78 14.06
C ARG A 30 -11.86 -0.62 13.27
N GLU A 31 -11.55 -0.52 11.99
CA GLU A 31 -12.02 0.51 11.08
C GLU A 31 -12.41 -0.10 9.73
N ALA A 32 -13.08 0.69 8.89
CA ALA A 32 -13.28 0.32 7.49
C ALA A 32 -11.93 0.07 6.82
N ARG A 33 -11.83 -1.00 6.04
CA ARG A 33 -10.54 -1.42 5.48
C ARG A 33 -10.04 -0.40 4.47
N GLN A 34 -8.82 0.04 4.68
CA GLN A 34 -8.15 1.04 3.85
C GLN A 34 -7.36 0.33 2.76
N MET A 35 -7.61 0.74 1.52
CA MET A 35 -7.17 0.08 0.31
C MET A 35 -6.54 1.10 -0.65
N MET A 36 -5.85 0.60 -1.65
CA MET A 36 -5.52 1.39 -2.83
C MET A 36 -6.72 1.38 -3.78
N TRP A 37 -7.00 2.52 -4.39
CA TRP A 37 -8.01 2.66 -5.44
C TRP A 37 -7.35 3.19 -6.71
N MET A 38 -7.83 2.72 -7.85
CA MET A 38 -7.51 3.26 -9.15
C MET A 38 -8.71 4.02 -9.69
N ALA A 39 -8.51 5.26 -10.13
CA ALA A 39 -9.53 6.06 -10.77
C ALA A 39 -9.11 6.46 -12.19
N ASP A 40 -10.00 6.30 -13.16
CA ASP A 40 -9.86 6.88 -14.50
C ASP A 40 -10.22 8.38 -14.41
N ILE A 41 -9.27 9.22 -14.80
CA ILE A 41 -9.37 10.67 -14.81
C ILE A 41 -9.20 11.24 -16.23
N THR A 42 -9.33 10.42 -17.28
CA THR A 42 -9.22 10.84 -18.69
C THR A 42 -10.15 12.01 -19.00
N THR A 43 -11.32 12.05 -18.35
CA THR A 43 -12.15 13.25 -18.27
C THR A 43 -12.04 13.84 -16.87
N GLU A 44 -11.17 14.84 -16.69
CA GLU A 44 -10.85 15.39 -15.35
C GLU A 44 -12.08 15.86 -14.56
N SER A 45 -13.12 16.36 -15.24
CA SER A 45 -14.37 16.81 -14.59
C SER A 45 -15.29 15.66 -14.14
N LYS A 46 -14.99 14.42 -14.51
CA LYS A 46 -15.82 13.23 -14.25
C LYS A 46 -14.95 12.01 -13.90
N PRO A 47 -14.16 12.07 -12.81
CA PRO A 47 -13.36 10.93 -12.39
C PRO A 47 -14.26 9.79 -11.90
N PHE A 48 -13.87 8.54 -12.15
CA PHE A 48 -14.57 7.37 -11.61
C PHE A 48 -13.60 6.25 -11.24
N GLY A 49 -13.95 5.49 -10.19
CA GLY A 49 -13.15 4.34 -9.75
C GLY A 49 -13.25 3.17 -10.74
N VAL A 50 -12.11 2.58 -11.08
CA VAL A 50 -12.02 1.41 -11.98
C VAL A 50 -11.59 0.14 -11.29
N ALA A 51 -10.78 0.24 -10.23
CA ALA A 51 -10.28 -0.91 -9.50
C ALA A 51 -9.92 -0.56 -8.06
N SER A 52 -9.78 -1.58 -7.22
CA SER A 52 -9.21 -1.46 -5.89
C SER A 52 -8.32 -2.65 -5.57
N TRP A 53 -7.37 -2.43 -4.67
CA TRP A 53 -6.42 -3.45 -4.27
C TRP A 53 -6.08 -3.35 -2.78
N THR A 54 -6.01 -4.51 -2.13
CA THR A 54 -5.61 -4.64 -0.73
C THR A 54 -4.99 -6.02 -0.48
N VAL A 55 -4.20 -6.12 0.60
CA VAL A 55 -3.62 -7.40 1.03
C VAL A 55 -4.75 -8.26 1.64
N PRO A 56 -4.87 -9.55 1.28
CA PRO A 56 -5.78 -10.45 1.97
C PRO A 56 -5.36 -10.64 3.42
N GLU A 57 -6.24 -10.32 4.37
CA GLU A 57 -5.98 -10.44 5.81
C GLU A 57 -5.47 -11.83 6.20
N ALA A 58 -6.14 -12.87 5.68
CA ALA A 58 -5.86 -14.26 5.98
C ALA A 58 -4.47 -14.73 5.51
N SER A 59 -3.80 -14.00 4.61
CA SER A 59 -2.46 -14.37 4.11
C SER A 59 -1.36 -14.20 5.17
N GLY A 60 -1.62 -13.45 6.24
CA GLY A 60 -0.64 -13.23 7.31
C GLY A 60 -1.22 -13.07 8.70
N ASN A 61 -2.53 -13.34 8.88
CA ASN A 61 -3.27 -13.09 10.12
C ASN A 61 -3.04 -11.64 10.61
N PHE A 62 -3.17 -10.68 9.70
CA PHE A 62 -2.72 -9.31 9.95
C PHE A 62 -3.58 -8.57 10.98
N CYS A 63 -4.86 -8.89 11.10
CA CYS A 63 -5.69 -8.32 12.17
C CYS A 63 -5.31 -8.92 13.54
N GLY A 64 -5.00 -10.22 13.58
CA GLY A 64 -4.63 -10.92 14.82
C GLY A 64 -3.21 -10.63 15.30
N ARG A 65 -2.26 -10.40 14.38
CA ARG A 65 -0.84 -10.14 14.69
C ARG A 65 -0.62 -8.81 15.44
N GLY A 66 -1.58 -7.89 15.37
CA GLY A 66 -1.54 -6.59 16.04
C GLY A 66 -0.94 -5.48 15.18
N GLY A 67 -1.07 -4.25 15.66
CA GLY A 67 -0.75 -3.05 14.89
C GLY A 67 -1.83 -2.72 13.85
N ARG A 68 -1.55 -1.70 13.04
CA ARG A 68 -2.40 -1.30 11.91
C ARG A 68 -2.21 -2.23 10.72
N PHE A 69 -3.29 -2.44 9.99
CA PHE A 69 -3.33 -3.25 8.78
C PHE A 69 -4.20 -2.54 7.73
N GLY A 70 -3.57 -2.16 6.64
CA GLY A 70 -4.16 -1.37 5.56
C GLY A 70 -3.08 -0.55 4.87
N THR A 71 -3.44 0.10 3.76
CA THR A 71 -2.56 1.06 3.10
C THR A 71 -2.24 2.24 4.02
N HIS A 72 -1.08 2.85 3.82
CA HIS A 72 -0.70 4.10 4.50
C HIS A 72 -0.16 5.15 3.55
N SER A 73 0.89 4.78 2.81
CA SER A 73 1.54 5.67 1.86
C SER A 73 1.94 4.91 0.61
N SER A 74 2.17 5.64 -0.47
CA SER A 74 2.87 5.16 -1.66
C SER A 74 4.28 5.73 -1.69
N HIS A 75 5.10 5.29 -2.65
CA HIS A 75 6.28 6.06 -3.05
C HIS A 75 5.86 7.21 -3.96
N GLU A 76 6.63 8.29 -3.97
CA GLU A 76 6.28 9.50 -4.75
C GLU A 76 7.28 9.75 -5.89
N SER A 77 8.38 9.00 -5.92
CA SER A 77 9.36 9.06 -7.01
C SER A 77 8.78 8.56 -8.34
N PHE A 78 8.96 9.37 -9.38
CA PHE A 78 8.62 9.08 -10.78
C PHE A 78 9.77 8.40 -11.54
N THR A 79 10.59 7.62 -10.85
CA THR A 79 11.76 6.98 -11.44
C THR A 79 11.40 6.14 -12.70
N PRO A 80 12.16 6.27 -13.82
CA PRO A 80 11.81 5.63 -15.10
C PRO A 80 11.67 4.10 -15.05
N ILE A 81 12.33 3.45 -14.09
CA ILE A 81 12.29 1.99 -13.95
C ILE A 81 10.90 1.48 -13.53
N TYR A 82 10.16 2.25 -12.72
CA TYR A 82 8.85 1.86 -12.17
C TYR A 82 7.69 2.70 -12.70
N TYR A 83 7.96 3.87 -13.27
CA TYR A 83 6.92 4.79 -13.73
C TYR A 83 5.91 4.13 -14.68
N LYS A 84 4.62 4.31 -14.40
CA LYS A 84 3.47 3.69 -15.11
C LYS A 84 3.51 2.16 -15.16
N ARG A 85 4.32 1.51 -14.33
CA ARG A 85 4.49 0.04 -14.32
C ARG A 85 4.24 -0.57 -12.96
N VAL A 86 4.95 -0.10 -11.93
CA VAL A 86 4.90 -0.69 -10.60
C VAL A 86 4.72 0.43 -9.57
N MET A 87 3.76 0.24 -8.67
CA MET A 87 3.57 1.08 -7.50
C MET A 87 3.97 0.32 -6.25
N PHE A 88 4.69 1.00 -5.37
CA PHE A 88 5.04 0.51 -4.03
C PHE A 88 4.16 1.17 -2.96
N PHE A 89 3.65 0.35 -2.05
CA PHE A 89 2.83 0.82 -0.93
C PHE A 89 3.40 0.36 0.40
N ALA A 90 3.44 1.27 1.37
CA ALA A 90 3.59 0.93 2.77
C ALA A 90 2.23 0.43 3.30
N HIS A 91 2.20 -0.79 3.81
CA HIS A 91 0.99 -1.47 4.28
C HIS A 91 1.12 -1.89 5.75
N PHE A 92 1.69 -1.02 6.59
CA PHE A 92 1.93 -1.21 8.02
C PHE A 92 2.52 -2.58 8.40
N ASN A 93 1.76 -3.43 9.10
CA ASN A 93 2.21 -4.74 9.56
C ASN A 93 2.32 -5.77 8.44
N ALA A 94 1.78 -5.45 7.26
CA ALA A 94 1.93 -6.22 6.03
C ALA A 94 3.14 -5.76 5.21
N GLY A 95 3.98 -4.83 5.70
CA GLY A 95 5.25 -4.50 5.07
C GLY A 95 5.12 -3.58 3.86
N VAL A 96 6.10 -3.65 2.96
CA VAL A 96 6.06 -3.01 1.64
C VAL A 96 5.48 -3.96 0.60
N ARG A 97 4.63 -3.43 -0.27
CA ARG A 97 3.92 -4.16 -1.32
C ARG A 97 4.23 -3.55 -2.67
N ALA A 98 4.66 -4.37 -3.63
CA ALA A 98 4.87 -3.96 -5.01
C ALA A 98 3.69 -4.46 -5.86
N VAL A 99 3.00 -3.53 -6.52
CA VAL A 99 1.80 -3.78 -7.29
C VAL A 99 2.04 -3.35 -8.72
N ASP A 100 1.88 -4.27 -9.65
CA ASP A 100 1.85 -4.00 -11.08
C ASP A 100 0.55 -3.26 -11.42
N ILE A 101 0.69 -2.10 -12.06
CA ILE A 101 -0.41 -1.22 -12.45
C ILE A 101 -0.48 -1.03 -13.98
N ARG A 102 0.27 -1.83 -14.76
CA ARG A 102 0.22 -1.75 -16.24
C ARG A 102 -1.16 -2.05 -16.80
N ASP A 103 -1.91 -2.90 -16.12
CA ASP A 103 -3.36 -3.03 -16.29
C ASP A 103 -4.06 -2.29 -15.13
N PRO A 104 -4.53 -1.04 -15.35
CA PRO A 104 -5.15 -0.24 -14.30
C PRO A 104 -6.51 -0.81 -13.85
N TYR A 105 -7.14 -1.69 -14.64
CA TYR A 105 -8.41 -2.33 -14.27
C TYR A 105 -8.19 -3.58 -13.39
N HIS A 106 -7.00 -4.16 -13.42
CA HIS A 106 -6.65 -5.34 -12.62
C HIS A 106 -5.27 -5.22 -11.94
N PRO A 107 -5.09 -4.28 -10.99
CA PRO A 107 -3.84 -4.16 -10.26
C PRO A 107 -3.46 -5.45 -9.54
N LYS A 108 -2.21 -5.89 -9.68
CA LYS A 108 -1.75 -7.19 -9.18
C LYS A 108 -0.50 -7.06 -8.32
N GLU A 109 -0.53 -7.62 -7.10
CA GLU A 109 0.68 -7.73 -6.29
C GLU A 109 1.69 -8.67 -6.98
N ILE A 110 2.93 -8.21 -7.13
CA ILE A 110 4.02 -8.96 -7.76
C ILE A 110 5.17 -9.28 -6.80
N ALA A 111 5.27 -8.55 -5.69
CA ALA A 111 6.25 -8.82 -4.64
C ALA A 111 5.84 -8.14 -3.32
N PHE A 112 6.39 -8.64 -2.22
CA PHE A 112 6.29 -7.98 -0.93
C PHE A 112 7.55 -8.19 -0.10
N TYR A 113 7.76 -7.31 0.87
CA TYR A 113 8.79 -7.46 1.89
C TYR A 113 8.23 -7.05 3.25
N ILE A 114 8.25 -7.99 4.21
CA ILE A 114 7.87 -7.72 5.59
C ILE A 114 9.15 -7.77 6.43
N PRO A 115 9.61 -6.64 6.98
CA PRO A 115 10.79 -6.63 7.84
C PRO A 115 10.61 -7.58 9.04
N ALA A 116 11.69 -8.21 9.49
CA ALA A 116 11.69 -9.02 10.69
C ALA A 116 11.44 -8.17 11.95
N ILE A 117 10.75 -8.76 12.93
CA ILE A 117 10.64 -8.19 14.29
C ILE A 117 12.03 -8.23 14.93
N THR A 118 12.40 -7.13 15.56
CA THR A 118 13.65 -6.97 16.31
C THR A 118 13.34 -6.53 17.73
N ASP A 119 14.33 -6.58 18.62
CA ASP A 119 14.29 -5.97 19.95
C ASP A 119 13.90 -4.49 19.94
N LYS A 120 14.22 -3.76 18.86
CA LYS A 120 13.86 -2.34 18.65
C LYS A 120 12.44 -2.12 18.10
N THR A 121 11.67 -3.17 17.85
CA THR A 121 10.32 -3.04 17.30
C THR A 121 9.35 -2.60 18.40
N ASP A 122 8.62 -1.52 18.11
CA ASP A 122 7.70 -0.91 19.07
C ASP A 122 6.43 -1.75 19.29
N LYS A 123 5.82 -1.58 20.47
CA LYS A 123 4.56 -2.22 20.83
C LYS A 123 3.39 -1.46 20.22
N ARG A 124 2.33 -2.18 19.87
CA ARG A 124 1.05 -1.63 19.42
C ARG A 124 -0.03 -2.10 20.36
N CYS A 125 -0.64 -1.14 21.03
CA CYS A 125 -1.62 -1.37 22.06
C CYS A 125 -3.03 -1.06 21.58
N VAL A 126 -3.98 -1.74 22.19
CA VAL A 126 -5.39 -1.67 21.88
C VAL A 126 -6.16 -1.74 23.19
N GLY A 127 -7.17 -0.87 23.35
CA GLY A 127 -7.85 -0.68 24.62
C GLY A 127 -7.18 0.43 25.44
N THR A 128 -7.65 0.60 26.68
CA THR A 128 -7.18 1.64 27.61
C THR A 128 -7.26 1.11 29.03
N GLY A 129 -6.33 1.51 29.90
CA GLY A 129 -6.36 1.13 31.32
C GLY A 129 -6.14 -0.37 31.53
N ALA A 130 -6.96 -0.99 32.37
CA ALA A 130 -6.84 -2.41 32.72
C ALA A 130 -7.08 -3.39 31.56
N ASP A 131 -7.82 -2.96 30.52
CA ASP A 131 -8.11 -3.78 29.33
C ASP A 131 -7.11 -3.58 28.19
N GLU A 132 -6.04 -2.81 28.42
CA GLU A 132 -5.01 -2.58 27.41
C GLU A 132 -4.25 -3.87 27.10
N ARG A 133 -4.23 -4.23 25.82
CA ARG A 133 -3.43 -5.33 25.29
C ARG A 133 -2.44 -4.80 24.27
N CYS A 134 -1.18 -5.18 24.43
CA CYS A 134 -0.10 -4.75 23.55
C CYS A 134 0.56 -5.93 22.85
N LYS A 135 0.82 -5.80 21.54
CA LYS A 135 1.57 -6.77 20.73
C LYS A 135 2.77 -6.08 20.07
N VAL A 136 3.87 -6.80 19.93
CA VAL A 136 5.02 -6.32 19.15
C VAL A 136 4.71 -6.56 17.67
N ALA A 137 4.54 -5.49 16.91
CA ALA A 137 4.13 -5.56 15.52
C ALA A 137 4.92 -4.57 14.66
N ILE A 138 5.32 -5.02 13.47
CA ILE A 138 5.94 -4.15 12.47
C ILE A 138 4.94 -3.09 12.02
N GLN A 139 5.44 -1.88 11.78
CA GLN A 139 4.67 -0.76 11.23
C GLN A 139 5.53 -0.06 10.20
N THR A 140 5.49 -0.57 8.97
CA THR A 140 6.10 0.11 7.82
C THR A 140 5.25 1.34 7.53
N ASN A 141 5.84 2.51 7.68
CA ASN A 141 5.11 3.76 7.62
C ASN A 141 5.21 4.39 6.23
N ASN A 142 6.41 4.39 5.66
CA ASN A 142 6.68 4.99 4.36
C ASN A 142 7.56 4.05 3.51
N VAL A 143 7.44 4.21 2.20
CA VAL A 143 8.27 3.55 1.20
C VAL A 143 8.70 4.57 0.16
N GLU A 144 9.93 4.47 -0.34
CA GLU A 144 10.42 5.28 -1.44
C GLU A 144 11.34 4.44 -2.34
N VAL A 145 11.54 4.89 -3.58
CA VAL A 145 12.36 4.19 -4.59
C VAL A 145 13.27 5.16 -5.35
N ASP A 146 14.38 4.65 -5.88
CA ASP A 146 15.30 5.43 -6.72
C ASP A 146 15.50 4.83 -8.13
N ASP A 147 16.27 5.52 -8.97
CA ASP A 147 16.63 5.13 -10.34
C ASP A 147 17.64 3.99 -10.44
N ARG A 148 18.29 3.63 -9.33
CA ARG A 148 19.17 2.47 -9.23
C ARG A 148 18.41 1.17 -8.93
N GLY A 149 17.11 1.25 -8.66
CA GLY A 149 16.27 0.11 -8.32
C GLY A 149 16.28 -0.26 -6.83
N TYR A 150 16.75 0.64 -5.97
CA TYR A 150 16.65 0.43 -4.53
C TYR A 150 15.28 0.84 -4.00
N ILE A 151 14.83 0.08 -3.00
CA ILE A 151 13.57 0.31 -2.29
C ILE A 151 13.92 0.62 -0.83
N TYR A 152 13.53 1.81 -0.39
CA TYR A 152 13.76 2.31 0.96
C TYR A 152 12.48 2.21 1.76
N THR A 153 12.57 1.68 2.98
CA THR A 153 11.41 1.50 3.85
C THR A 153 11.68 2.16 5.19
N VAL A 154 10.76 3.00 5.64
CA VAL A 154 10.82 3.60 6.98
C VAL A 154 9.79 2.90 7.85
N ARG A 155 10.25 2.39 9.00
CA ARG A 155 9.38 1.75 10.00
C ARG A 155 9.43 2.50 11.31
N LYS A 156 8.34 2.45 12.08
CA LYS A 156 8.34 2.95 13.45
C LYS A 156 9.13 1.99 14.36
N SER A 157 10.19 2.49 14.98
CA SER A 157 10.96 1.81 16.04
C SER A 157 10.73 2.50 17.39
N ALA A 158 10.87 1.75 18.47
CA ALA A 158 10.86 2.32 19.82
C ALA A 158 12.22 2.97 20.10
N LYS A 159 12.22 4.30 20.31
CA LYS A 159 13.31 5.19 20.77
C LYS A 159 14.67 5.09 20.05
N LEU A 160 15.13 6.24 19.53
CA LEU A 160 16.56 6.52 19.42
C LEU A 160 17.16 6.59 20.84
N PRO A 161 18.40 6.14 21.07
CA PRO A 161 19.08 6.29 22.35
C PRO A 161 19.12 7.75 22.82
#